data_AF-A0A8M1H0Y3-F1
#
_entry.id   AF-A0A8M1H0Y3-F1
#
_cell.length_a   1.000
_cell.length_b   1.000
_cell.length_c   1.000
_cell.angle_alpha   90.00
_cell.angle_beta   90.00
_cell.angle_gamma   90.00
#
_symmetry.space_group_name_H-M   'P 1'
#
loop_
_entity.id
_entity.type
_entity.pdbx_description
1 polymer ?
#
loop_
_entity_poly.entity_id
_entity_poly.type
_entity_poly.pdbx_seq_one_letter_code
_entity_poly.pdbx_strand_id
1 'polypeptide(L)'
;MRMTATDGTVYIAEQMHFHWGGASSEISGSEHTIDGIRFVAEIHIVHYNSKYESYAIAQSEPDGLAVLAALIKVKDYGENTYYSNFIAHLKDIRQPGQSTVLSGLDILDMLPENIHHYYSYWGSLTTPPCTENVHWFVLVHHVPLSSAQIWKLQNSIVDHENKTLHNDYRRTQPLNNRVVETNLMSLPNLRYNLGPEFQLYINKLDSKLEYLRRLIEKKNVKEKRYRRRA
;
A
#
# COMPACT_ATOMS: atom_id res chain seq x y z
N MET A 1 17.47 -3.01 -10.79
CA MET A 1 17.09 -3.43 -9.41
C MET A 1 16.68 -4.90 -9.44
N ARG A 2 16.95 -5.66 -8.37
CA ARG A 2 16.51 -7.06 -8.23
C ARG A 2 15.73 -7.21 -6.91
N MET A 3 14.71 -8.05 -6.92
CA MET A 3 13.94 -8.42 -5.74
C MET A 3 14.02 -9.94 -5.56
N THR A 4 14.23 -10.41 -4.33
CA THR A 4 14.27 -11.84 -4.02
C THR A 4 13.13 -12.15 -3.07
N ALA A 5 12.23 -13.05 -3.49
CA ALA A 5 11.12 -13.52 -2.68
C ALA A 5 11.61 -14.52 -1.61
N THR A 6 10.76 -14.82 -0.63
CA THR A 6 11.09 -15.68 0.53
C THR A 6 11.41 -17.12 0.16
N ASP A 7 10.91 -17.59 -0.99
CA ASP A 7 11.19 -18.90 -1.56
C ASP A 7 12.53 -18.96 -2.34
N GLY A 8 13.24 -17.84 -2.44
CA GLY A 8 14.48 -17.70 -3.20
C GLY A 8 14.29 -17.30 -4.67
N THR A 9 13.05 -17.13 -5.14
CA THR A 9 12.78 -16.67 -6.50
C THR A 9 13.33 -15.25 -6.70
N VAL A 10 14.08 -15.03 -7.78
CA VAL A 10 14.66 -13.73 -8.12
C VAL A 10 13.84 -13.08 -9.23
N TYR A 11 13.49 -11.82 -9.04
CA TYR A 11 12.78 -10.98 -9.99
C TYR A 11 13.64 -9.79 -10.42
N ILE A 12 13.59 -9.45 -11.71
CA ILE A 12 14.36 -8.39 -12.35
C ILE A 12 13.41 -7.23 -12.68
N ALA A 13 13.74 -6.03 -12.22
CA ALA A 13 12.91 -4.85 -12.47
C ALA A 13 12.90 -4.47 -13.95
N GLU A 14 11.71 -4.19 -14.48
CA GLU A 14 11.47 -3.78 -15.86
C GLU A 14 11.11 -2.30 -15.95
N GLN A 15 10.10 -1.88 -15.18
CA GLN A 15 9.58 -0.50 -15.22
C GLN A 15 8.97 -0.09 -13.89
N MET A 16 8.83 1.23 -13.70
CA MET A 16 8.05 1.83 -12.62
C MET A 16 6.99 2.77 -13.21
N HIS A 17 5.77 2.70 -12.69
CA HIS A 17 4.69 3.62 -13.05
C HIS A 17 3.84 3.99 -11.83
N PHE A 18 2.93 4.94 -12.04
CA PHE A 18 2.12 5.52 -10.99
C PHE A 18 0.65 5.39 -11.34
N HIS A 19 -0.16 5.10 -10.33
CA HIS A 19 -1.60 5.28 -10.35
C HIS A 19 -1.96 6.50 -9.51
N TRP A 20 -2.78 7.40 -10.05
CA TRP A 20 -3.24 8.59 -9.33
C TRP A 20 -4.66 8.96 -9.71
N GLY A 21 -5.36 9.62 -8.77
CA GLY A 21 -6.76 10.01 -8.96
C GLY A 21 -6.94 11.37 -9.63
N GLY A 22 -8.19 11.79 -9.78
CA GLY A 22 -8.57 13.13 -10.23
C GLY A 22 -9.30 13.92 -9.14
N ALA A 23 -9.31 15.25 -9.30
CA ALA A 23 -9.84 16.27 -8.38
C ALA A 23 -9.01 16.49 -7.08
N SER A 24 -8.17 17.54 -7.10
CA SER A 24 -7.67 18.28 -5.94
C SER A 24 -7.34 17.48 -4.67
N SER A 25 -6.45 16.49 -4.75
CA SER A 25 -6.01 15.68 -3.59
C SER A 25 -7.08 14.78 -2.96
N GLU A 26 -8.15 14.44 -3.68
CA GLU A 26 -9.08 13.40 -3.25
C GLU A 26 -8.38 12.04 -3.11
N ILE A 27 -8.88 11.23 -2.18
CA ILE A 27 -8.38 9.88 -1.90
C ILE A 27 -8.96 8.90 -2.93
N SER A 28 -8.51 9.03 -4.18
CA SER A 28 -9.10 8.36 -5.35
C SER A 28 -8.05 7.76 -6.29
N GLY A 29 -6.78 7.60 -5.88
CA GLY A 29 -5.71 7.27 -6.81
C GLY A 29 -5.07 5.89 -6.72
N SER A 30 -5.00 5.29 -5.53
CA SER A 30 -4.44 3.94 -5.40
C SER A 30 -5.38 2.91 -5.99
N GLU A 31 -4.86 1.79 -6.48
CA GLU A 31 -5.68 0.64 -6.90
C GLU A 31 -6.05 -0.20 -5.67
N HIS A 32 -5.05 -0.50 -4.84
CA HIS A 32 -5.24 -1.17 -3.57
C HIS A 32 -5.91 -0.28 -2.54
N THR A 33 -6.60 -0.93 -1.61
CA THR A 33 -7.16 -0.32 -0.40
C THR A 33 -6.73 -1.11 0.82
N ILE A 34 -6.49 -0.44 1.93
CA ILE A 34 -6.23 -1.07 3.24
C ILE A 34 -7.44 -0.78 4.13
N ASP A 35 -8.10 -1.83 4.61
CA ASP A 35 -9.34 -1.73 5.41
C ASP A 35 -10.43 -0.85 4.75
N GLY A 36 -10.53 -0.93 3.42
CA GLY A 36 -11.46 -0.14 2.61
C GLY A 36 -11.02 1.31 2.35
N ILE A 37 -9.89 1.75 2.92
CA ILE A 37 -9.33 3.08 2.71
C ILE A 37 -8.44 3.08 1.46
N ARG A 38 -8.78 3.95 0.51
CA ARG A 38 -7.96 4.24 -0.68
C ARG A 38 -6.87 5.25 -0.33
N PHE A 39 -5.93 5.50 -1.23
CA PHE A 39 -4.86 6.50 -1.08
C PHE A 39 -4.81 7.43 -2.29
N VAL A 40 -4.08 8.54 -2.17
CA VAL A 40 -4.03 9.59 -3.20
C VAL A 40 -3.34 9.15 -4.48
N ALA A 41 -2.41 8.19 -4.36
CA ALA A 41 -1.70 7.56 -5.45
C ALA A 41 -1.03 6.25 -4.99
N GLU A 42 -0.58 5.45 -5.94
CA GLU A 42 0.14 4.20 -5.73
C GLU A 42 1.24 4.04 -6.77
N ILE A 43 2.38 3.50 -6.38
CA ILE A 43 3.54 3.25 -7.22
C ILE A 43 3.57 1.76 -7.49
N HIS A 44 3.79 1.35 -8.74
CA HIS A 44 4.07 -0.03 -9.10
C HIS A 44 5.46 -0.12 -9.73
N ILE A 45 6.32 -0.97 -9.16
CA ILE A 45 7.57 -1.39 -9.78
C ILE A 45 7.38 -2.83 -10.27
N VAL A 46 7.27 -2.96 -11.59
CA VAL A 46 7.03 -4.25 -12.25
C VAL A 46 8.35 -4.96 -12.46
N HIS A 47 8.38 -6.24 -12.09
CA HIS A 47 9.50 -7.12 -12.27
C HIS A 47 9.06 -8.39 -13.02
N TYR A 48 10.00 -9.02 -13.73
CA TYR A 48 9.81 -10.35 -14.29
C TYR A 48 10.70 -11.39 -13.60
N ASN A 49 10.22 -12.63 -13.55
CA ASN A 49 10.93 -13.73 -12.92
C ASN A 49 12.19 -14.08 -13.72
N SER A 50 13.35 -14.12 -13.05
CA SER A 50 14.65 -14.33 -13.69
C SER A 50 14.82 -15.73 -14.30
N LYS A 51 13.90 -16.66 -14.04
CA LYS A 51 13.85 -17.96 -14.73
C LYS A 51 13.50 -17.81 -16.22
N TYR A 52 12.89 -16.70 -16.61
CA TYR A 52 12.59 -16.36 -18.01
C TYR A 52 13.66 -15.44 -18.60
N GLU A 53 13.93 -15.62 -19.89
CA GLU A 53 14.95 -14.86 -20.62
C GLU A 53 14.62 -13.37 -20.73
N SER A 54 13.33 -13.02 -20.83
CA SER A 54 12.89 -11.63 -20.96
C SER A 54 11.51 -11.38 -20.36
N TYR A 55 11.21 -10.12 -20.07
CA TYR A 55 9.87 -9.66 -19.70
C TYR A 55 8.80 -10.07 -20.73
N ALA A 56 9.13 -9.98 -22.03
CA ALA A 56 8.21 -10.30 -23.12
C ALA A 56 7.76 -11.78 -23.12
N ILE A 57 8.61 -12.69 -22.64
CA ILE A 57 8.25 -14.09 -22.42
C ILE A 57 7.48 -14.22 -21.10
N ALA A 58 8.02 -13.66 -20.02
CA ALA A 58 7.48 -13.81 -18.67
C ALA A 58 6.03 -13.31 -18.54
N GLN A 59 5.64 -12.25 -19.25
CA GLN A 59 4.31 -11.65 -19.14
C GLN A 59 3.15 -12.62 -19.45
N SER A 60 3.39 -13.69 -20.20
CA SER A 60 2.38 -14.73 -20.54
C SER A 60 2.59 -16.04 -19.79
N GLU A 61 3.60 -16.14 -18.95
CA GLU A 61 4.02 -17.39 -18.32
C GLU A 61 3.62 -17.46 -16.83
N PRO A 62 3.42 -18.67 -16.27
CA PRO A 62 3.07 -18.84 -14.86
C PRO A 62 4.20 -18.35 -13.94
N ASP A 63 3.83 -17.65 -12.88
CA ASP A 63 4.77 -16.99 -11.96
C ASP A 63 5.72 -16.00 -12.66
N GLY A 64 5.30 -15.49 -13.81
CA GLY A 64 6.08 -14.66 -14.71
C GLY A 64 6.43 -13.31 -14.12
N LEU A 65 5.53 -12.71 -13.33
CA LEU A 65 5.66 -11.33 -12.90
C LEU A 65 5.59 -11.21 -11.37
N ALA A 66 6.25 -10.18 -10.87
CA ALA A 66 6.03 -9.68 -9.52
C ALA A 66 5.92 -8.15 -9.55
N VAL A 67 5.07 -7.59 -8.69
CA VAL A 67 4.91 -6.14 -8.57
C VAL A 67 5.13 -5.73 -7.12
N LEU A 68 6.11 -4.84 -6.93
CA LEU A 68 6.29 -4.12 -5.67
C LEU A 68 5.44 -2.86 -5.73
N ALA A 69 4.45 -2.78 -4.84
CA ALA A 69 3.52 -1.67 -4.74
C ALA A 69 3.78 -0.84 -3.49
N ALA A 70 3.75 0.49 -3.62
CA ALA A 70 3.89 1.42 -2.50
C ALA A 70 2.80 2.49 -2.55
N LEU A 71 2.06 2.63 -1.45
CA LEU A 71 0.99 3.61 -1.32
C LEU A 71 1.56 5.00 -0.99
N ILE A 72 1.03 6.04 -1.63
CA ILE A 72 1.45 7.42 -1.39
C ILE A 72 0.48 8.10 -0.41
N LYS A 73 1.03 8.83 0.57
CA LYS A 73 0.25 9.65 1.52
C LYS A 73 0.62 11.13 1.38
N VAL A 74 -0.40 11.97 1.53
CA VAL A 74 -0.27 13.42 1.64
C VAL A 74 -0.71 13.87 3.04
N LYS A 75 0.08 14.77 3.63
CA LYS A 75 -0.18 15.52 4.88
C LYS A 75 0.56 16.86 4.76
N ASP A 76 0.81 17.53 5.87
CA ASP A 76 1.69 18.71 5.97
C ASP A 76 3.17 18.31 5.87
N TYR A 77 3.53 17.57 4.80
CA TYR A 77 4.91 17.18 4.51
C TYR A 77 5.63 18.25 3.70
N GLY A 78 6.92 18.41 3.96
CA GLY A 78 7.83 19.12 3.05
C GLY A 78 7.96 18.40 1.71
N GLU A 79 8.59 19.07 0.74
CA GLU A 79 8.91 18.45 -0.54
C GLU A 79 9.79 17.22 -0.34
N ASN A 80 9.39 16.09 -0.94
CA ASN A 80 10.23 14.91 -1.00
C ASN A 80 11.27 15.09 -2.13
N THR A 81 12.52 15.32 -1.76
CA THR A 81 13.60 15.69 -2.69
C THR A 81 13.94 14.60 -3.70
N TYR A 82 13.68 13.33 -3.38
CA TYR A 82 13.91 12.20 -4.29
C TYR A 82 12.95 12.22 -5.49
N TYR A 83 11.82 12.92 -5.35
CA TYR A 83 10.84 13.11 -6.42
C TYR A 83 11.01 14.42 -7.19
N SER A 84 11.81 15.37 -6.72
CA SER A 84 11.88 16.71 -7.30
C SER A 84 12.25 16.67 -8.78
N ASN A 85 13.26 15.89 -9.15
CA ASN A 85 13.70 15.77 -10.55
C ASN A 85 12.60 15.12 -11.43
N PHE A 86 12.00 14.02 -10.96
CA PHE A 86 10.91 13.34 -11.66
C PHE A 86 9.69 14.26 -11.87
N ILE A 87 9.23 14.92 -10.81
CA ILE A 87 8.07 15.81 -10.84
C ILE A 87 8.33 17.03 -11.74
N ALA A 88 9.55 17.57 -11.76
CA ALA A 88 9.91 18.70 -12.61
C ALA A 88 9.82 18.38 -14.12
N HIS A 89 10.05 17.13 -14.50
CA HIS A 89 10.06 16.66 -15.88
C HIS A 89 8.68 16.24 -16.41
N LEU A 90 7.65 16.17 -15.57
CA LEU A 90 6.27 15.88 -16.02
C LEU A 90 5.78 16.87 -17.08
N LYS A 91 6.25 18.11 -17.04
CA LYS A 91 5.93 19.15 -18.03
C LYS A 91 6.48 18.82 -19.44
N ASP A 92 7.56 18.05 -19.52
CA ASP A 92 8.25 17.72 -20.76
C ASP A 92 7.60 16.52 -21.48
N ILE A 93 6.69 15.82 -20.79
CA ILE A 93 5.95 14.66 -21.29
C ILE A 93 4.43 14.85 -21.19
N ARG A 94 3.96 16.10 -21.29
CA ARG A 94 2.55 16.45 -21.10
C ARG A 94 1.62 15.66 -22.02
N GLN A 95 1.98 15.48 -23.29
CA GLN A 95 1.16 14.84 -24.31
C GLN A 95 1.50 13.34 -24.45
N PRO A 96 0.51 12.48 -24.79
CA PRO A 96 0.78 11.07 -25.04
C PRO A 96 1.85 10.84 -26.11
N GLY A 97 2.76 9.90 -25.83
CA GLY A 97 3.86 9.53 -26.73
C GLY A 97 5.12 10.40 -26.60
N GLN A 98 5.08 11.49 -25.81
CA GLN A 98 6.29 12.23 -25.46
C GLN A 98 7.14 11.45 -24.46
N SER A 99 8.46 11.65 -24.53
CA SER A 99 9.42 11.05 -23.60
C SER A 99 10.52 12.04 -23.24
N THR A 100 11.09 11.83 -22.05
CA THR A 100 12.25 12.57 -21.55
C THR A 100 13.14 11.63 -20.75
N VAL A 101 14.39 12.02 -20.52
CA VAL A 101 15.39 11.19 -19.81
C VAL A 101 15.74 11.85 -18.49
N LEU A 102 15.59 11.08 -17.41
CA LEU A 102 16.02 11.50 -16.08
C LEU A 102 17.47 11.07 -15.84
N SER A 103 18.29 11.98 -15.36
CA SER A 103 19.63 11.68 -14.83
C SER A 103 19.61 11.65 -13.30
N GLY A 104 20.36 10.72 -12.69
CA GLY A 104 20.57 10.68 -11.24
C GLY A 104 19.34 10.29 -10.41
N LEU A 105 18.50 9.38 -10.88
CA LEU A 105 17.35 8.86 -10.13
C LEU A 105 17.74 7.59 -9.35
N ASP A 106 17.55 7.58 -8.04
CA ASP A 106 17.60 6.37 -7.22
C ASP A 106 16.18 5.91 -6.89
N ILE A 107 15.81 4.73 -7.41
CA ILE A 107 14.48 4.16 -7.22
C ILE A 107 14.26 3.73 -5.76
N LEU A 108 15.31 3.32 -5.04
CA LEU A 108 15.17 2.88 -3.65
C LEU A 108 14.80 4.05 -2.74
N ASP A 109 15.37 5.24 -2.99
CA ASP A 109 15.06 6.45 -2.22
C ASP A 109 13.66 7.01 -2.54
N MET A 110 13.04 6.60 -3.64
CA MET A 110 11.65 6.91 -3.95
C MET A 110 10.65 6.01 -3.20
N LEU A 111 11.11 4.89 -2.65
CA LEU A 111 10.27 3.99 -1.86
C LEU A 111 10.14 4.47 -0.40
N PRO A 112 9.21 3.89 0.38
CA PRO A 112 9.13 4.16 1.81
C PRO A 112 10.45 3.82 2.52
N GLU A 113 10.80 4.55 3.57
CA GLU A 113 12.02 4.34 4.35
C GLU A 113 12.19 2.88 4.83
N ASN A 114 11.09 2.21 5.16
CA ASN A 114 11.08 0.80 5.47
C ASN A 114 10.38 -0.01 4.36
N ILE A 115 11.20 -0.68 3.56
CA ILE A 115 10.79 -1.60 2.49
C ILE A 115 10.72 -3.07 2.93
N HIS A 116 11.03 -3.36 4.19
CA HIS A 116 11.09 -4.73 4.70
C HIS A 116 9.74 -5.27 5.13
N HIS A 117 8.73 -4.43 5.38
CA HIS A 117 7.41 -4.90 5.79
C HIS A 117 6.40 -4.79 4.64
N TYR A 118 5.76 -5.91 4.31
CA TYR A 118 4.81 -5.98 3.22
C TYR A 118 3.66 -6.96 3.49
N TYR A 119 2.59 -6.76 2.73
CA TYR A 119 1.58 -7.76 2.44
C TYR A 119 1.91 -8.45 1.12
N SER A 120 1.55 -9.71 0.98
CA SER A 120 1.80 -10.44 -0.27
C SER A 120 0.66 -11.37 -0.62
N TYR A 121 0.39 -11.50 -1.92
CA TYR A 121 -0.63 -12.40 -2.46
C TYR A 121 -0.44 -12.63 -3.97
N TRP A 122 -1.00 -13.72 -4.48
CA TRP A 122 -1.06 -14.00 -5.92
C TRP A 122 -2.30 -13.37 -6.57
N GLY A 123 -2.09 -12.69 -7.69
CA GLY A 123 -3.13 -11.97 -8.39
C GLY A 123 -2.86 -11.82 -9.88
N SER A 124 -3.39 -10.74 -10.45
CA SER A 124 -3.37 -10.50 -11.89
C SER A 124 -2.80 -9.14 -12.24
N LEU A 125 -2.63 -8.90 -13.54
CA LEU A 125 -2.60 -7.55 -14.10
C LEU A 125 -3.91 -6.82 -13.76
N THR A 126 -3.83 -5.52 -13.49
CA THR A 126 -5.00 -4.66 -13.22
C THR A 126 -5.56 -4.02 -14.48
N THR A 127 -4.85 -4.14 -15.60
CA THR A 127 -5.29 -3.77 -16.95
C THR A 127 -5.44 -5.03 -17.83
N PRO A 128 -6.25 -4.97 -18.90
CA PRO A 128 -6.32 -6.06 -19.88
C PRO A 128 -4.92 -6.46 -20.39
N PRO A 129 -4.62 -7.76 -20.53
CA PRO A 129 -5.55 -8.90 -20.55
C PRO A 129 -5.87 -9.52 -19.17
N CYS A 130 -5.53 -8.87 -18.05
CA CYS A 130 -5.82 -9.36 -16.69
C CYS A 130 -5.20 -10.73 -16.36
N THR A 131 -4.05 -11.07 -16.96
CA THR A 131 -3.35 -12.35 -16.75
C THR A 131 -3.09 -12.63 -15.27
N GLU A 132 -3.42 -13.82 -14.79
CA GLU A 132 -3.25 -14.27 -13.39
C GLU A 132 -1.87 -14.91 -13.16
N ASN A 133 -0.81 -14.12 -13.32
CA ASN A 133 0.59 -14.57 -13.14
C ASN A 133 1.45 -13.58 -12.33
N VAL A 134 0.82 -12.77 -11.49
CA VAL A 134 1.48 -11.68 -10.77
C VAL A 134 1.56 -11.97 -9.28
N HIS A 135 2.78 -12.02 -8.75
CA HIS A 135 3.04 -12.04 -7.30
C HIS A 135 3.09 -10.59 -6.77
N TRP A 136 2.09 -10.18 -6.01
CA TRP A 136 2.00 -8.83 -5.47
C TRP A 136 2.73 -8.72 -4.13
N PHE A 137 3.47 -7.62 -3.95
CA PHE A 137 4.11 -7.21 -2.70
C PHE A 137 3.70 -5.78 -2.41
N VAL A 138 2.79 -5.56 -1.45
CA VAL A 138 2.29 -4.23 -1.08
C VAL A 138 2.98 -3.77 0.20
N LEU A 139 3.82 -2.75 0.12
CA LEU A 139 4.55 -2.23 1.27
C LEU A 139 3.58 -1.67 2.33
N VAL A 140 3.87 -1.98 3.59
CA VAL A 140 3.10 -1.49 4.76
C VAL A 140 3.36 0.01 4.99
N HIS A 141 4.60 0.45 4.78
CA HIS A 141 4.98 1.84 4.89
C HIS A 141 4.61 2.61 3.62
N HIS A 142 4.37 3.91 3.77
CA HIS A 142 3.83 4.75 2.71
C HIS A 142 4.87 5.78 2.28
N VAL A 143 4.85 6.19 1.01
CA VAL A 143 5.71 7.27 0.50
C VAL A 143 5.08 8.61 0.87
N PRO A 144 5.79 9.50 1.60
CA PRO A 144 5.31 10.85 1.86
C PRO A 144 5.61 11.74 0.65
N LEU A 145 4.59 12.40 0.11
CA LEU A 145 4.73 13.49 -0.86
C LEU A 145 4.02 14.74 -0.36
N SER A 146 4.56 15.92 -0.72
CA SER A 146 3.90 17.18 -0.42
C SER A 146 2.64 17.36 -1.28
N SER A 147 1.69 18.16 -0.80
CA SER A 147 0.47 18.49 -1.56
C SER A 147 0.79 19.10 -2.93
N ALA A 148 1.88 19.88 -3.04
CA ALA A 148 2.32 20.45 -4.30
C ALA A 148 2.84 19.39 -5.29
N GLN A 149 3.53 18.35 -4.80
CA GLN A 149 3.99 17.24 -5.64
C GLN A 149 2.82 16.39 -6.14
N ILE A 150 1.86 16.07 -5.26
CA ILE A 150 0.62 15.37 -5.64
C ILE A 150 -0.17 16.17 -6.67
N TRP A 151 -0.33 17.47 -6.45
CA TRP A 151 -1.05 18.32 -7.39
C TRP A 151 -0.40 18.30 -8.78
N LYS A 152 0.94 18.38 -8.85
CA LYS A 152 1.66 18.27 -10.14
C LYS A 152 1.46 16.90 -10.78
N LEU A 153 1.55 15.81 -10.02
CA LEU A 153 1.31 14.46 -10.52
C LEU A 153 -0.10 14.33 -11.14
N GLN A 154 -1.11 14.87 -10.48
CA GLN A 154 -2.52 14.79 -10.91
C GLN A 154 -2.90 15.72 -12.07
N ASN A 155 -2.09 16.73 -12.41
CA ASN A 155 -2.48 17.81 -13.34
C ASN A 155 -1.51 18.10 -14.49
N SER A 156 -0.35 17.42 -14.54
CA SER A 156 0.66 17.73 -15.57
C SER A 156 0.44 17.03 -16.89
N ILE A 157 -0.14 15.83 -16.88
CA ILE A 157 -0.27 14.94 -18.05
C ILE A 157 -1.70 14.97 -18.60
N VAL A 158 -1.84 14.88 -19.92
CA VAL A 158 -3.14 14.79 -20.61
C VAL A 158 -3.28 13.48 -21.40
N ASP A 159 -4.51 13.11 -21.70
CA ASP A 159 -4.87 11.97 -22.55
C ASP A 159 -4.88 12.33 -24.05
N HIS A 160 -5.27 11.38 -24.90
CA HIS A 160 -5.36 11.57 -26.36
C HIS A 160 -6.44 12.57 -26.79
N GLU A 161 -7.37 12.94 -25.91
CA GLU A 161 -8.40 13.96 -26.12
C GLU A 161 -8.00 15.31 -25.51
N ASN A 162 -6.75 15.45 -25.06
CA ASN A 162 -6.18 16.64 -24.43
C ASN A 162 -6.90 17.02 -23.12
N LYS A 163 -7.51 16.05 -22.43
CA LYS A 163 -8.07 16.18 -21.08
C LYS A 163 -7.02 15.76 -20.07
N THR A 164 -7.00 16.38 -18.89
CA THR A 164 -6.09 15.97 -17.81
C THR A 164 -6.27 14.48 -17.51
N LEU A 165 -5.16 13.73 -17.50
CA LEU A 165 -5.18 12.30 -17.26
C LEU A 165 -5.54 12.04 -15.79
N HIS A 166 -6.69 11.42 -15.59
CA HIS A 166 -7.14 10.92 -14.30
C HIS A 166 -7.34 9.41 -14.44
N ASN A 167 -6.79 8.60 -13.54
CA ASN A 167 -6.98 7.15 -13.67
C ASN A 167 -8.40 6.74 -13.32
N ASP A 168 -8.97 5.95 -14.21
CA ASP A 168 -10.00 4.98 -13.86
C ASP A 168 -9.29 3.73 -13.32
N TYR A 169 -9.13 3.65 -12.00
CA TYR A 169 -8.59 2.45 -11.36
C TYR A 169 -9.58 1.29 -11.49
N ARG A 170 -9.05 0.06 -11.61
CA ARG A 170 -9.89 -1.13 -11.52
C ARG A 170 -10.45 -1.23 -10.10
N ARG A 171 -11.77 -1.49 -9.96
CA ARG A 171 -12.36 -1.74 -8.64
C ARG A 171 -11.65 -2.93 -7.97
N THR A 172 -11.54 -2.89 -6.64
CA THR A 172 -11.00 -4.01 -5.85
C THR A 172 -11.77 -5.30 -6.15
N GLN A 173 -11.04 -6.39 -6.36
CA GLN A 173 -11.63 -7.69 -6.72
C GLN A 173 -11.78 -8.57 -5.47
N PRO A 174 -12.77 -9.48 -5.44
CA PRO A 174 -12.92 -10.43 -4.33
C PRO A 174 -11.65 -11.27 -4.10
N LEU A 175 -11.34 -11.59 -2.84
CA LEU A 175 -10.22 -12.50 -2.52
C LEU A 175 -10.47 -13.91 -3.03
N ASN A 176 -11.73 -14.35 -3.09
CA ASN A 176 -12.12 -15.73 -3.33
C ASN A 176 -11.40 -16.64 -2.31
N ASN A 177 -10.67 -17.65 -2.77
CA ASN A 177 -9.96 -18.59 -1.91
C ASN A 177 -8.56 -18.12 -1.48
N ARG A 178 -8.14 -16.90 -1.89
CA ARG A 178 -6.81 -16.38 -1.57
C ARG A 178 -6.75 -15.87 -0.14
N VAL A 179 -5.59 -16.07 0.47
CA VAL A 179 -5.21 -15.46 1.76
C VAL A 179 -4.10 -14.46 1.50
N VAL A 180 -4.24 -13.26 2.03
CA VAL A 180 -3.16 -12.26 2.01
C VAL A 180 -2.22 -12.56 3.16
N GLU A 181 -0.94 -12.74 2.86
CA GLU A 181 0.11 -13.00 3.84
C GLU A 181 0.83 -11.70 4.21
N THR A 182 1.56 -11.73 5.33
CA THR A 182 2.44 -10.64 5.72
C THR A 182 3.69 -11.18 6.39
N ASN A 183 4.81 -10.49 6.20
CA ASN A 183 6.06 -10.79 6.88
C ASN A 183 6.29 -9.91 8.13
N LEU A 184 5.29 -9.12 8.53
CA LEU A 184 5.28 -8.48 9.84
C LEU A 184 5.40 -9.57 10.91
N MET A 185 6.45 -9.53 11.73
CA MET A 185 6.50 -10.41 12.89
C MET A 185 5.25 -10.13 13.72
N SER A 186 4.33 -11.10 13.81
CA SER A 186 3.41 -11.11 14.93
C SER A 186 4.32 -11.24 16.14
N LEU A 187 4.53 -10.16 16.87
CA LEU A 187 5.02 -10.27 18.23
C LEU A 187 3.79 -10.63 19.06
N PRO A 188 3.57 -11.91 19.42
CA PRO A 188 2.44 -12.27 20.27
C PRO A 188 2.46 -11.56 21.64
N ASN A 189 3.54 -10.83 21.96
CA ASN A 189 3.73 -10.10 23.21
C ASN A 189 4.15 -8.63 23.04
N LEU A 190 3.97 -8.00 21.88
CA LEU A 190 4.09 -6.54 21.84
C LEU A 190 2.84 -5.98 22.52
N ARG A 191 2.95 -5.72 23.83
CA ARG A 191 2.16 -4.67 24.47
C ARG A 191 2.42 -3.42 23.64
N TYR A 192 1.49 -3.17 22.73
CA TYR A 192 1.32 -1.98 21.95
C TYR A 192 2.12 -0.79 22.49
N ASN A 193 3.21 -0.42 21.81
CA ASN A 193 3.72 0.96 21.84
C ASN A 193 2.75 1.83 21.02
N LEU A 194 1.48 1.83 21.42
CA LEU A 194 0.54 2.83 20.96
C LEU A 194 0.95 4.13 21.65
N GLY A 195 0.95 5.24 20.89
CA GLY A 195 1.28 6.55 21.44
C GLY A 195 0.48 6.88 22.72
N PRO A 196 0.96 7.83 23.55
CA PRO A 196 0.44 8.07 24.90
C PRO A 196 -1.09 8.25 24.98
N GLU A 197 -1.73 8.78 23.94
CA GLU A 197 -3.19 8.92 23.86
C GLU A 197 -3.94 7.58 23.81
N PHE A 198 -3.45 6.62 23.03
CA PHE A 198 -4.07 5.30 22.94
C PHE A 198 -3.81 4.48 24.21
N GLN A 199 -2.62 4.60 24.82
CA GLN A 199 -2.35 3.97 26.11
C GLN A 199 -3.32 4.48 27.19
N LEU A 200 -3.66 5.77 27.16
CA LEU A 200 -4.66 6.35 28.03
C LEU A 200 -6.05 5.74 27.80
N TYR A 201 -6.41 5.51 26.54
CA TYR A 201 -7.68 4.87 26.18
C TYR A 201 -7.77 3.41 26.65
N ILE A 202 -6.69 2.63 26.46
CA ILE A 202 -6.59 1.25 26.94
C ILE A 202 -6.70 1.20 28.48
N ASN A 203 -5.96 2.04 29.20
CA ASN A 203 -6.03 2.09 30.67
C ASN A 203 -7.45 2.42 31.16
N LYS A 204 -8.19 3.26 30.42
CA LYS A 204 -9.58 3.61 30.72
C LYS A 204 -10.55 2.44 30.48
N LEU A 205 -10.30 1.63 29.45
CA LEU A 205 -11.07 0.41 29.18
C LEU A 205 -10.81 -0.65 30.24
N ASP A 206 -9.55 -0.88 30.61
CA ASP A 206 -9.17 -1.84 31.65
C ASP A 206 -9.80 -1.48 33.01
N SER A 207 -9.78 -0.20 33.37
CA SER A 207 -10.43 0.28 34.60
C SER A 207 -11.94 0.03 34.61
N LYS A 208 -12.61 0.18 33.45
CA LYS A 208 -14.04 -0.14 33.31
C LYS A 208 -14.30 -1.64 33.41
N LEU A 209 -13.45 -2.46 32.80
CA LEU A 209 -13.56 -3.92 32.87
C LEU A 209 -13.37 -4.43 34.31
N GLU A 210 -12.37 -3.91 35.02
CA GLU A 210 -12.12 -4.21 36.44
C GLU A 210 -13.34 -3.88 37.30
N TYR A 211 -13.95 -2.71 37.08
CA TYR A 211 -15.17 -2.29 37.77
C TYR A 211 -16.35 -3.24 37.50
N LEU A 212 -16.57 -3.61 36.23
CA LEU A 212 -17.63 -4.54 35.85
C LEU A 212 -17.41 -5.94 36.45
N ARG A 213 -16.18 -6.45 36.47
CA ARG A 213 -15.84 -7.72 37.12
C ARG A 213 -16.21 -7.71 38.60
N ARG A 214 -15.88 -6.64 39.33
CA ARG A 214 -16.25 -6.49 40.75
C ARG A 214 -17.76 -6.44 40.96
N LEU A 215 -18.51 -5.82 40.05
CA LEU A 215 -19.98 -5.82 40.13
C LEU A 215 -20.57 -7.22 39.94
N ILE A 216 -20.05 -7.98 38.99
CA ILE A 216 -20.47 -9.37 38.73
C ILE A 216 -20.16 -10.25 39.94
N GLU A 217 -18.97 -10.14 40.52
CA GLU A 217 -18.61 -10.88 41.73
C GLU A 217 -19.53 -10.55 42.91
N LYS A 218 -19.82 -9.26 43.15
CA LYS A 218 -20.75 -8.84 44.19
C LYS A 218 -22.16 -9.38 43.95
N LYS A 219 -22.62 -9.43 42.70
CA LYS A 219 -23.92 -10.01 42.33
C LYS A 219 -23.95 -11.52 42.63
N ASN A 220 -22.91 -12.24 42.22
CA ASN A 220 -22.78 -13.69 42.45
C ASN A 220 -22.72 -14.05 43.94
N VAL A 221 -22.04 -13.24 44.76
CA VAL A 221 -22.00 -13.42 46.23
C VAL A 221 -23.36 -13.17 46.86
N LYS A 222 -24.11 -12.15 46.40
CA LYS A 222 -25.48 -11.89 46.88
C LYS A 222 -26.44 -13.03 46.51
N GLU A 223 -26.39 -13.53 45.28
CA GLU A 223 -27.23 -14.66 44.85
C GLU A 223 -26.90 -15.95 45.62
N LYS A 224 -25.62 -16.25 45.89
CA LYS A 224 -25.22 -17.39 46.73
C LYS A 224 -25.71 -17.25 48.18
N ARG A 225 -25.76 -16.03 48.74
CA ARG A 225 -26.32 -15.79 50.08
C ARG A 225 -27.83 -15.96 50.12
N TYR A 226 -28.54 -15.56 49.06
CA TYR A 226 -29.99 -15.72 48.97
C TYR A 226 -30.40 -17.19 48.89
N ARG A 227 -29.71 -17.99 48.06
CA ARG A 227 -29.96 -19.44 47.91
C ARG A 227 -29.62 -20.29 49.15
N ARG A 228 -28.87 -19.77 50.12
CA ARG A 228 -28.57 -20.44 51.40
C ARG A 228 -29.56 -20.10 52.52
N ARG A 229 -30.48 -19.16 52.27
CA ARG A 229 -31.49 -18.69 53.24
C ARG A 229 -32.92 -19.11 52.85
N ALA A 230 -33.09 -19.73 51.68
CA ALA A 230 -34.30 -20.43 51.26
C ALA A 230 -34.11 -21.92 51.48
#